data_AF-A0AA40JZN5-F1
#
_entry.id   AF-A0AA40JZN5-F1
#
_cell.length_a   1.000
_cell.length_b   1.000
_cell.length_c   1.000
_cell.angle_alpha   90.00
_cell.angle_beta   90.00
_cell.angle_gamma   90.00
#
_symmetry.space_group_name_H-M   'P 1'
#
loop_
_entity.id
_entity.type
_entity.pdbx_description
1 polymer ?
#
loop_
_entity_poly.entity_id
_entity_poly.type
_entity_poly.pdbx_seq_one_letter_code
_entity_poly.pdbx_strand_id
1 'polypeptide(L)'
;MLSTLRAQLHFVRAIQQVDTSGVEPLYAIRDETRAGRAEASIGLGTEAILDALAGEEAAGRCGRPRRRRDVSEGGKGAGGGWDVLGQAKERAGKYFVVRSGKPGVEGGE
;
A
#
# COMPACT_ATOMS: atom_id res chain seq x y z
N MET A 1 -32.00 -7.48 -5.75
CA MET A 1 -30.54 -7.42 -6.07
C MET A 1 -30.18 -7.96 -7.45
N LEU A 2 -30.70 -9.13 -7.90
CA LEU A 2 -30.35 -9.68 -9.22
C LEU A 2 -30.68 -8.75 -10.41
N SER A 3 -31.81 -8.03 -10.35
CA SER A 3 -32.20 -7.06 -11.38
C SER A 3 -31.21 -5.91 -11.50
N THR A 4 -30.77 -5.34 -10.38
CA THR A 4 -29.77 -4.28 -10.31
C THR A 4 -28.43 -4.75 -10.87
N LEU A 5 -27.98 -5.95 -10.50
CA LEU A 5 -26.73 -6.52 -11.00
C LEU A 5 -26.79 -6.75 -12.53
N ARG A 6 -27.92 -7.25 -13.04
CA ARG A 6 -28.11 -7.41 -14.50
C ARG A 6 -28.03 -6.08 -15.23
N ALA A 7 -28.66 -5.04 -14.72
CA ALA A 7 -28.59 -3.69 -15.31
C ALA A 7 -27.14 -3.15 -15.31
N GLN A 8 -26.41 -3.32 -14.21
CA GLN A 8 -25.01 -2.92 -14.10
C GLN A 8 -24.11 -3.66 -15.10
N LEU A 9 -24.30 -4.98 -15.26
CA LEU A 9 -23.54 -5.78 -16.22
C LEU A 9 -23.84 -5.39 -17.67
N HIS A 10 -25.10 -5.10 -17.99
CA HIS A 10 -25.47 -4.60 -19.32
C HIS A 10 -24.75 -3.28 -19.64
N PHE A 11 -24.70 -2.36 -18.68
CA PHE A 11 -23.98 -1.10 -18.83
C PHE A 11 -22.47 -1.31 -19.07
N VAL A 12 -21.82 -2.15 -18.25
CA VAL A 12 -20.38 -2.47 -18.42
C VAL A 12 -20.11 -3.09 -19.80
N ARG A 13 -20.99 -3.99 -20.26
CA ARG A 13 -20.81 -4.66 -21.55
C ARG A 13 -20.96 -3.72 -22.73
N ALA A 14 -21.77 -2.66 -22.61
CA ALA A 14 -21.84 -1.60 -23.62
C ALA A 14 -20.52 -0.79 -23.69
N ILE A 15 -19.89 -0.49 -22.55
CA ILE A 15 -18.59 0.20 -22.52
C ILE A 15 -17.49 -0.64 -23.17
N GLN A 16 -17.50 -1.96 -22.96
CA GLN A 16 -16.52 -2.90 -23.54
C GLN A 16 -16.59 -3.02 -25.06
N GLN A 17 -17.62 -2.50 -25.72
CA GLN A 17 -17.74 -2.52 -27.18
C GLN A 17 -16.93 -1.42 -27.88
N VAL A 18 -16.38 -0.48 -27.13
CA VAL A 18 -15.54 0.60 -27.67
C VAL A 18 -14.18 0.00 -28.10
N ASP A 19 -13.72 0.36 -29.30
CA ASP A 19 -12.38 -0.01 -29.76
C ASP A 19 -11.31 0.76 -28.97
N THR A 20 -10.50 0.03 -28.21
CA THR A 20 -9.38 0.56 -27.42
C THR A 20 -8.02 0.11 -27.96
N SER A 21 -7.96 -0.34 -29.22
CA SER A 21 -6.72 -0.79 -29.85
C SER A 21 -5.67 0.33 -29.87
N GLY A 22 -4.52 0.09 -29.24
CA GLY A 22 -3.41 1.04 -29.19
C GLY A 22 -3.56 2.19 -28.18
N VAL A 23 -4.59 2.15 -27.31
CA VAL A 23 -4.78 3.14 -26.24
C VAL A 23 -4.21 2.60 -24.93
N GLU A 24 -3.28 3.33 -24.31
CA GLU A 24 -2.78 2.99 -22.98
C GLU A 24 -3.84 3.25 -21.90
N PRO A 25 -4.09 2.30 -20.98
CA PRO A 25 -5.05 2.51 -19.90
C PRO A 25 -4.65 3.66 -18.97
N LEU A 26 -5.62 4.52 -18.63
CA LEU A 26 -5.42 5.56 -17.63
C LEU A 26 -5.39 4.95 -16.22
N TYR A 27 -4.26 5.09 -15.52
CA TYR A 27 -4.08 4.52 -14.18
C TYR A 27 -4.64 5.41 -13.06
N ALA A 28 -4.52 6.73 -13.22
CA ALA A 28 -4.99 7.72 -12.27
C ALA A 28 -5.43 8.97 -13.03
N ILE A 29 -6.31 9.77 -12.43
CA ILE A 29 -6.65 11.09 -12.99
C ILE A 29 -5.46 12.00 -12.71
N ARG A 30 -4.54 12.10 -13.68
CA ARG A 30 -3.30 12.89 -13.63
C ARG A 30 -3.01 13.48 -15.00
N ASP A 31 -2.07 14.43 -15.02
CA ASP A 31 -1.47 14.89 -16.26
C ASP A 31 -0.48 13.82 -16.78
N GLU A 32 -0.95 13.00 -17.72
CA GLU A 32 -0.17 11.95 -18.38
C GLU A 32 0.73 12.48 -19.51
N THR A 33 0.80 13.80 -19.71
CA THR A 33 1.79 14.36 -20.63
C THR A 33 3.20 14.01 -20.15
N ARG A 34 4.17 14.02 -21.07
CA ARG A 34 5.58 13.77 -20.71
C ARG A 34 6.08 14.74 -19.62
N ALA A 35 5.58 15.96 -19.61
CA ALA A 35 5.91 16.97 -18.59
C ALA A 35 5.31 16.60 -17.24
N GLY A 36 4.00 16.32 -17.17
CA GLY A 36 3.33 15.91 -15.94
C GLY A 36 3.90 14.63 -15.34
N ARG A 37 4.27 13.65 -16.19
CA ARG A 37 5.00 12.45 -15.74
C ARG A 37 6.37 12.76 -15.18
N ALA A 38 7.14 13.66 -15.79
CA ALA A 38 8.46 14.03 -15.29
C ALA A 38 8.40 14.75 -13.94
N GLU A 39 7.42 15.65 -13.77
CA GLU A 39 7.18 16.36 -12.50
C GLU A 39 6.74 15.41 -11.37
N ALA A 40 5.84 14.46 -11.67
CA ALA A 40 5.35 13.50 -10.68
C ALA A 40 6.34 12.37 -10.38
N SER A 41 7.37 12.16 -11.22
CA SER A 41 8.33 11.07 -11.06
C SER A 41 9.39 11.43 -10.04
N ILE A 42 9.44 10.68 -8.94
CA ILE A 42 10.56 10.71 -8.00
C ILE A 42 11.59 9.69 -8.50
N GLY A 43 12.71 10.19 -9.01
CA GLY A 43 13.80 9.39 -9.57
C GLY A 43 15.08 9.45 -8.74
N LEU A 44 16.11 8.71 -9.16
CA LEU A 44 17.43 8.74 -8.50
C LEU A 44 18.09 10.12 -8.56
N GLY A 45 17.77 10.93 -9.57
CA GLY A 45 18.29 12.30 -9.73
C GLY A 45 17.50 13.35 -8.96
N THR A 46 16.41 12.98 -8.27
CA THR A 46 15.65 13.92 -7.45
C THR A 46 16.46 14.24 -6.19
N GLU A 47 16.59 15.53 -5.84
CA GLU A 47 17.39 16.00 -4.70
C GLU A 47 17.07 15.24 -3.40
N ALA A 48 15.79 15.05 -3.10
CA ALA A 48 15.36 14.30 -1.91
C ALA A 48 15.86 12.84 -1.87
N ILE A 49 15.97 12.17 -3.02
CA ILE A 49 16.50 10.80 -3.10
C ILE A 49 18.02 10.80 -2.99
N LEU A 50 18.69 11.75 -3.64
CA LEU A 50 20.14 11.91 -3.55
C LEU A 50 20.58 12.18 -2.11
N ASP A 51 19.91 13.10 -1.42
CA ASP A 51 20.18 13.42 -0.01
C ASP A 51 19.94 12.20 0.89
N ALA A 52 18.85 11.47 0.66
CA ALA A 52 18.55 10.25 1.42
C ALA A 52 19.61 9.16 1.20
N LEU A 53 20.10 8.99 -0.04
CA LEU A 53 21.15 8.03 -0.38
C LEU A 53 22.53 8.48 0.14
N ALA A 54 22.82 9.78 0.16
CA ALA A 54 24.06 10.33 0.72
C ALA A 54 24.18 10.10 2.23
N GLY A 55 23.06 9.97 2.93
CA GLY A 55 22.98 9.58 4.34
C GLY A 55 23.22 8.10 4.62
N GLU A 56 23.45 7.27 3.60
CA GLU A 56 23.70 5.83 3.76
C GLU A 56 25.20 5.53 3.98
N GLU A 57 25.47 4.49 4.76
CA GLU A 57 26.81 3.95 5.01
C GLU A 57 26.87 2.47 4.63
N ALA A 58 28.00 2.04 4.06
CA ALA A 58 28.24 0.64 3.75
C ALA A 58 28.60 -0.12 5.04
N ALA A 59 27.81 -1.13 5.40
CA ALA A 59 28.01 -1.90 6.62
C ALA A 59 28.35 -3.38 6.35
N GLY A 60 29.30 -3.91 7.15
CA GLY A 60 29.69 -5.32 7.14
C GLY A 60 30.59 -5.74 5.97
N ARG A 61 30.90 -7.03 5.89
CA ARG A 61 31.85 -7.60 4.91
C ARG A 61 31.43 -7.44 3.45
N CYS A 62 30.11 -7.43 3.20
CA CYS A 62 29.54 -7.29 1.86
C CYS A 62 29.20 -5.84 1.50
N GLY A 63 29.52 -4.87 2.36
CA GLY A 63 29.29 -3.45 2.09
C GLY A 63 27.83 -3.08 1.85
N ARG A 64 26.88 -3.75 2.53
CA ARG A 64 25.45 -3.50 2.30
C ARG A 64 25.10 -2.08 2.77
N PRO A 65 24.50 -1.23 1.91
CA PRO A 65 24.07 0.10 2.32
C PRO A 65 23.08 0.03 3.49
N ARG A 66 23.29 0.87 4.49
CA ARG A 66 22.42 1.06 5.65
C ARG A 66 22.25 2.55 5.90
N ARG A 67 21.02 2.97 6.16
CA ARG A 67 20.74 4.35 6.58
C ARG A 67 21.33 4.59 7.97
N ARG A 68 22.04 5.71 8.14
CA ARG A 68 22.45 6.19 9.46
C ARG A 68 21.20 6.45 10.29
N ARG A 69 21.14 5.88 11.50
CA ARG A 69 20.10 6.28 12.46
C ARG A 69 20.60 7.54 13.15
N ASP A 70 19.93 8.66 12.91
CA ASP A 70 20.08 9.78 13.81
C ASP A 70 19.65 9.33 15.20
N VAL A 71 20.51 9.54 16.19
CA VAL A 71 20.33 9.11 17.59
C VAL A 71 19.02 9.67 18.19
N SER A 72 18.45 10.70 17.56
CA SER A 72 17.14 11.29 17.91
C SER A 72 15.93 10.39 17.62
N GLU A 73 16.01 9.46 16.66
CA GLU A 73 14.93 8.49 16.37
C GLU A 73 15.13 7.16 17.13
N GLY A 74 16.05 7.14 18.09
CA GLY A 74 16.23 6.02 19.01
C GLY A 74 15.09 5.90 20.01
N GLY A 75 14.05 5.12 19.67
CA GLY A 75 13.23 4.45 20.67
C GLY A 75 11.71 4.61 20.61
N LYS A 76 11.16 5.29 19.60
CA LYS A 76 9.71 5.25 19.35
C LYS A 76 9.47 4.62 17.98
N GLY A 77 9.03 3.37 17.97
CA GLY A 77 8.57 2.71 16.75
C GLY A 77 7.58 3.61 16.01
N ALA A 78 7.76 3.75 14.70
CA ALA A 78 6.81 4.33 13.74
C ALA A 78 5.89 5.43 14.31
N GLY A 79 6.37 6.68 14.34
CA GLY A 79 5.52 7.86 14.55
C GLY A 79 4.99 8.02 15.99
N GLY A 80 4.94 9.25 16.48
CA GLY A 80 4.48 9.54 17.83
C GLY A 80 3.08 8.96 18.12
N GLY A 81 2.96 8.17 19.19
CA GLY A 81 1.69 7.89 19.87
C GLY A 81 0.64 7.10 19.11
N TRP A 82 0.93 6.53 17.94
CA TRP A 82 -0.06 5.75 17.19
C TRP A 82 -0.38 4.44 17.93
N ASP A 83 -1.61 4.31 18.43
CA ASP A 83 -2.11 3.02 18.94
C ASP A 83 -2.41 2.10 17.74
N VAL A 84 -1.42 1.25 17.42
CA VAL A 84 -1.50 0.24 16.35
C VAL A 84 -2.76 -0.61 16.45
N LEU A 85 -3.22 -0.88 17.68
CA LEU A 85 -4.40 -1.70 17.88
C LEU A 85 -5.67 -0.87 18.03
N GLY A 86 -5.63 0.47 18.03
CA GLY A 86 -6.71 1.41 18.40
C GLY A 86 -8.12 1.08 17.89
N GLN A 87 -8.23 0.54 16.69
CA GLN A 87 -9.51 0.20 16.04
C GLN A 87 -9.89 -1.30 16.12
N ALA A 88 -9.07 -2.13 16.77
CA ALA A 88 -9.33 -3.56 16.90
C ALA A 88 -10.49 -3.82 17.87
N LYS A 89 -11.51 -4.55 17.38
CA LYS A 89 -12.69 -4.97 18.15
C LYS A 89 -12.34 -5.90 19.32
N GLU A 90 -11.34 -6.75 19.14
CA GLU A 90 -10.88 -7.71 20.14
C GLU A 90 -9.35 -7.81 20.08
N ARG A 91 -8.70 -7.85 21.24
CA ARG A 91 -7.24 -7.85 21.38
C ARG A 91 -6.82 -8.84 22.46
N ALA A 92 -5.71 -9.54 22.22
CA ALA A 92 -5.01 -10.37 23.20
C ALA A 92 -3.57 -9.85 23.32
N GLY A 93 -3.34 -8.96 24.29
CA GLY A 93 -2.05 -8.29 24.47
C GLY A 93 -1.65 -7.48 23.23
N LYS A 94 -0.58 -7.90 22.55
CA LYS A 94 -0.02 -7.23 21.37
C LYS A 94 -0.64 -7.70 20.04
N TYR A 95 -1.67 -8.53 20.09
CA TYR A 95 -2.29 -9.15 18.90
C TYR A 95 -3.77 -8.77 18.80
N PHE A 96 -4.28 -8.65 17.57
CA PHE A 96 -5.73 -8.63 17.33
C PHE A 96 -6.26 -10.07 17.27
N VAL A 97 -7.50 -10.28 17.73
CA VAL A 97 -8.12 -11.61 17.78
C VAL A 97 -9.11 -11.75 16.62
N VAL A 98 -9.06 -12.89 15.92
CA VAL A 98 -10.03 -13.29 14.90
C VAL A 98 -10.56 -14.67 15.26
N ARG A 99 -11.88 -14.82 15.30
CA ARG A 99 -12.51 -16.12 15.53
C ARG A 99 -12.31 -17.01 14.30
N SER A 100 -11.51 -18.05 14.43
CA SER A 100 -11.45 -19.12 13.43
C SER A 100 -12.65 -20.04 13.67
N GLY A 101 -13.71 -19.85 12.89
CA GLY A 101 -14.84 -20.76 12.92
C GLY A 101 -14.46 -22.10 12.30
N LYS A 102 -14.30 -23.14 13.12
CA LYS A 102 -14.97 -24.40 12.80
C LYS A 102 -16.35 -24.30 13.44
N PRO A 103 -17.45 -24.46 12.68
CA PRO A 103 -18.77 -24.53 13.29
C PRO A 103 -18.74 -25.64 14.34
N GLY A 104 -19.17 -25.31 15.55
CA GLY A 104 -19.08 -26.18 16.72
C GLY A 104 -19.69 -27.54 16.43
N VAL A 105 -18.88 -28.59 16.62
CA VAL A 105 -19.39 -29.90 17.00
C VAL A 105 -20.03 -29.68 18.37
N GLU A 106 -21.36 -29.65 18.41
CA GLU A 106 -22.09 -29.77 19.66
C GLU A 106 -21.65 -31.08 20.31
N GLY A 107 -21.06 -30.97 21.50
CA GLY A 107 -20.68 -32.13 22.30
C GLY A 107 -21.94 -32.92 22.64
N GLY A 108 -22.00 -34.14 22.14
CA GLY A 108 -22.92 -35.15 22.64
C GLY A 108 -22.36 -35.71 23.94
N GLU A 109 -23.15 -35.58 25.00
CA GLU A 109 -23.37 -36.58 26.04
C GLU A 109 -24.82 -36.44 26.53
#